data_AF-A0A2Z5Y4Y0-F1
#
_entry.id   AF-A0A2Z5Y4Y0-F1
#
_cell.length_a   1.000
_cell.length_b   1.000
_cell.length_c   1.000
_cell.angle_alpha   90.00
_cell.angle_beta   90.00
_cell.angle_gamma   90.00
#
_symmetry.space_group_name_H-M   'P 1'
#
loop_
_entity.id
_entity.type
_entity.pdbx_description
1 polymer ?
#
loop_
_entity_poly.entity_id
_entity_poly.type
_entity_poly.pdbx_seq_one_letter_code
_entity_poly.pdbx_strand_id
1 'polypeptide(L)'
;MWQIILPFNPVATPRPSIKRTKTGILTYYTEKYATYLEEVSNYLSDHQLINDDFYQTIACEMGVVMEVDFFIQRAKNQKKVNTILRTYAPDIDNLLKGAMDCIFNQSKIKDSCVVGVTAFKYNTINNARTEIRLRRVDELEKIQYNFSEISQVDWQISLPFNPVATPRPGVKRTKTGILTYYPKKYQDYKTAMKTYIEDQEMYNQDFFQVIQSSFGMIAEIDYFCQMAKNQRKLEKLMKVTAPDIDNLVKGTLDSIFHYGLPIKDSRVVGLIAYKFNTLKNPHTEVRIRGI
;
A
#
# COMPACT_ATOMS: atom_id res chain seq x y z
N MET A 1 6.35 3.15 -20.70
CA MET A 1 6.86 2.99 -19.31
C MET A 1 7.65 4.22 -18.85
N TRP A 2 7.39 4.71 -17.63
CA TRP A 2 8.17 5.76 -16.96
C TRP A 2 8.91 5.17 -15.74
N GLN A 3 10.12 5.66 -15.44
CA GLN A 3 10.92 5.14 -14.33
C GLN A 3 11.78 6.22 -13.67
N ILE A 4 12.00 6.09 -12.37
CA ILE A 4 12.88 6.96 -11.58
C ILE A 4 13.60 6.20 -10.47
N ILE A 5 14.73 6.76 -10.02
CA ILE A 5 15.45 6.33 -8.83
C ILE A 5 15.55 7.54 -7.89
N LEU A 6 14.92 7.45 -6.72
CA LEU A 6 15.03 8.47 -5.68
C LEU A 6 16.21 8.12 -4.76
N PRO A 7 17.29 8.91 -4.74
CA PRO A 7 18.54 8.58 -4.02
C PRO A 7 18.46 8.85 -2.51
N PHE A 8 17.26 8.79 -1.94
CA PHE A 8 16.98 9.07 -0.54
C PHE A 8 16.61 7.77 0.17
N ASN A 9 17.00 7.66 1.45
CA ASN A 9 16.58 6.53 2.26
C ASN A 9 15.04 6.52 2.37
N PRO A 10 14.34 5.43 2.00
CA PRO A 10 12.89 5.40 2.01
C PRO A 10 12.31 5.75 3.39
N VAL A 11 11.34 6.66 3.43
CA VAL A 11 10.65 7.07 4.65
C VAL A 11 9.19 6.66 4.58
N ALA A 12 8.76 5.81 5.51
CA ALA A 12 7.36 5.44 5.66
C ALA A 12 6.51 6.63 6.14
N THR A 13 5.32 6.78 5.56
CA THR A 13 4.37 7.81 5.96
C THR A 13 3.99 7.64 7.44
N PRO A 14 4.27 8.64 8.30
CA PRO A 14 3.90 8.55 9.69
C PRO A 14 2.39 8.73 9.86
N ARG A 15 1.87 8.29 11.01
CA ARG A 15 0.52 8.69 11.44
C ARG A 15 0.51 10.23 11.56
N PRO A 16 -0.50 10.94 11.02
CA PRO A 16 -0.55 12.38 11.10
C PRO A 16 -0.56 12.88 12.56
N SER A 17 0.23 13.91 12.83
CA SER A 17 0.24 14.63 14.09
C SER A 17 -0.88 15.65 14.12
N ILE A 18 -1.33 15.99 15.33
CA ILE A 18 -2.46 16.90 15.53
C ILE A 18 -2.07 17.99 16.50
N LYS A 19 -2.34 19.24 16.12
CA LYS A 19 -2.12 20.42 16.95
C LYS A 19 -3.39 21.25 17.05
N ARG A 20 -3.69 21.70 18.27
CA ARG A 20 -4.75 22.69 18.50
C ARG A 20 -4.25 24.07 18.07
N THR A 21 -5.03 24.77 17.25
CA THR A 21 -4.76 26.16 16.88
C THR A 21 -5.89 27.07 17.39
N LYS A 22 -5.68 28.39 17.34
CA LYS A 22 -6.71 29.38 17.70
C LYS A 22 -7.97 29.23 16.84
N THR A 23 -7.80 28.88 15.56
CA THR A 23 -8.87 28.80 14.55
C THR A 23 -9.44 27.40 14.38
N GLY A 24 -8.78 26.34 14.87
CA GLY A 24 -9.20 24.98 14.51
C GLY A 24 -8.34 23.88 15.09
N ILE A 25 -8.32 22.76 14.38
CA ILE A 25 -7.40 21.66 14.60
C ILE A 25 -6.58 21.54 13.32
N LEU A 26 -5.26 21.55 13.46
CA LEU A 26 -4.34 21.35 12.35
C LEU A 26 -3.84 19.91 12.39
N THR A 27 -3.97 19.20 11.27
CA THR A 27 -3.34 17.90 11.04
C THR A 27 -2.12 18.11 10.16
N TYR A 28 -0.97 17.58 10.55
CA TYR A 28 0.30 17.78 9.87
C TYR A 28 1.17 16.53 9.96
N TYR A 29 2.09 16.37 9.02
CA TYR A 29 3.13 15.34 9.13
C TYR A 29 4.30 15.84 9.96
N THR A 30 5.07 14.92 10.54
CA THR A 30 6.28 15.29 11.29
C THR A 30 7.27 16.00 10.37
N GLU A 31 8.06 16.90 10.96
CA GLU A 31 9.07 17.68 10.23
C GLU A 31 9.97 16.79 9.38
N LYS A 32 10.46 15.67 9.93
CA LYS A 32 11.25 14.68 9.20
C LYS A 32 10.59 14.19 7.89
N TYR A 33 9.30 13.87 7.93
CA TYR A 33 8.60 13.38 6.73
C TYR A 33 8.30 14.54 5.76
N ALA A 34 7.99 15.73 6.28
CA ALA A 34 7.82 16.92 5.44
C ALA A 34 9.11 17.28 4.69
N THR A 35 10.25 17.29 5.38
CA THR A 35 11.58 17.50 4.77
C THR A 35 11.88 16.44 3.72
N TYR A 36 11.60 15.16 3.99
CA TYR A 36 11.77 14.11 3.00
C TYR A 36 10.95 14.35 1.73
N LEU A 37 9.68 14.75 1.86
CA LEU A 37 8.83 15.08 0.71
C LEU A 37 9.35 16.30 -0.06
N GLU A 38 9.89 17.29 0.64
CA GLU A 38 10.50 18.48 0.03
C GLU A 38 11.80 18.15 -0.71
N GLU A 39 12.69 17.34 -0.13
CA GLU A 39 13.91 16.86 -0.78
C GLU A 39 13.59 16.09 -2.07
N VAL A 40 12.59 15.21 -2.03
CA VAL A 40 12.13 14.49 -3.21
C VAL A 40 11.49 15.44 -4.23
N SER A 41 10.69 16.41 -3.79
CA SER A 41 10.09 17.43 -4.65
C SER A 41 11.14 18.20 -5.42
N ASN A 42 12.17 18.68 -4.73
CA ASN A 42 13.26 19.44 -5.32
C ASN A 42 14.02 18.56 -6.32
N TYR A 43 14.34 17.32 -5.96
CA TYR A 43 14.98 16.36 -6.86
C TYR A 43 14.18 16.11 -8.15
N LEU A 44 12.86 15.87 -8.03
CA LEU A 44 12.00 15.66 -9.20
C LEU A 44 11.96 16.90 -10.11
N SER A 45 11.96 18.10 -9.52
CA SER A 45 11.97 19.37 -10.26
C SER A 45 13.31 19.63 -10.94
N ASP A 46 14.42 19.53 -10.20
CA ASP A 46 15.78 19.82 -10.66
C ASP A 46 16.18 18.90 -11.83
N HIS A 47 15.71 17.66 -11.80
CA HIS A 47 15.95 16.67 -12.84
C HIS A 47 14.83 16.56 -13.89
N GLN A 48 13.79 17.40 -13.81
CA GLN A 48 12.64 17.42 -14.72
C GLN A 48 12.03 16.01 -14.91
N LEU A 49 11.85 15.26 -13.82
CA LEU A 49 11.45 13.85 -13.88
C LEU A 49 9.93 13.66 -14.08
N ILE A 50 9.13 14.66 -13.73
CA ILE A 50 7.71 14.73 -14.09
C ILE A 50 7.61 15.38 -15.48
N ASN A 51 7.96 14.59 -16.51
CA ASN A 51 8.08 15.00 -17.90
C ASN A 51 6.97 14.42 -18.80
N ASP A 52 7.08 14.63 -20.10
CA ASP A 52 6.10 14.12 -21.08
C ASP A 52 5.95 12.59 -21.02
N ASP A 53 7.03 11.85 -20.79
CA ASP A 53 6.97 10.38 -20.64
C ASP A 53 6.11 9.96 -19.43
N PHE A 54 6.20 10.70 -18.32
CA PHE A 54 5.34 10.52 -17.16
C PHE A 54 3.87 10.76 -17.54
N TYR A 55 3.57 11.89 -18.17
CA TYR A 55 2.20 12.25 -18.54
C TYR A 55 1.61 11.31 -19.59
N GLN A 56 2.40 10.87 -20.57
CA GLN A 56 1.99 9.86 -21.55
C GLN A 56 1.74 8.51 -20.89
N THR A 57 2.57 8.11 -19.92
CA THR A 57 2.39 6.85 -19.18
C THR A 57 1.11 6.88 -18.34
N ILE A 58 0.90 7.95 -17.57
CA ILE A 58 -0.24 8.04 -16.65
C ILE A 58 -1.58 8.28 -17.36
N ALA A 59 -1.56 8.77 -18.61
CA ALA A 59 -2.74 8.94 -19.46
C ALA A 59 -3.33 7.61 -19.98
N CYS A 60 -2.73 6.46 -19.64
CA CYS A 60 -3.28 5.15 -19.98
C CYS A 60 -4.74 5.01 -19.47
N GLU A 61 -5.67 4.74 -20.40
CA GLU A 61 -7.10 4.65 -20.06
C GLU A 61 -7.45 3.47 -19.17
N MET A 62 -6.64 2.40 -19.21
CA MET A 62 -6.76 1.22 -18.35
C MET A 62 -6.02 1.41 -17.01
N GLY A 63 -5.36 2.54 -16.81
CA GLY A 63 -4.54 2.85 -15.64
C GLY A 63 -3.12 2.34 -15.76
N VAL A 64 -2.38 2.49 -14.66
CA VAL A 64 -0.98 2.08 -14.57
C VAL A 64 -0.76 1.09 -13.42
N VAL A 65 0.27 0.27 -13.56
CA VAL A 65 0.84 -0.52 -12.47
C VAL A 65 2.10 0.17 -11.97
N MET A 66 2.19 0.35 -10.65
CA MET A 66 3.34 0.95 -9.99
C MET A 66 4.20 -0.13 -9.35
N GLU A 67 5.41 -0.29 -9.87
CA GLU A 67 6.44 -1.18 -9.31
C GLU A 67 7.37 -0.36 -8.43
N VAL A 68 7.65 -0.83 -7.21
CA VAL A 68 8.46 -0.09 -6.23
C VAL A 68 9.42 -1.00 -5.48
N ASP A 69 10.71 -0.72 -5.60
CA ASP A 69 11.76 -1.38 -4.81
C ASP A 69 12.31 -0.42 -3.76
N PHE A 70 12.08 -0.74 -2.48
CA PHE A 70 12.56 0.04 -1.35
C PHE A 70 13.89 -0.54 -0.84
N PHE A 71 15.01 0.13 -1.11
CA PHE A 71 16.31 -0.23 -0.56
C PHE A 71 16.56 0.57 0.72
N ILE A 72 16.32 -0.06 1.87
CA ILE A 72 16.28 0.64 3.15
C ILE A 72 17.59 0.47 3.90
N GLN A 73 18.17 1.59 4.32
CA GLN A 73 19.43 1.57 5.05
C GLN A 73 19.29 0.83 6.39
N ARG A 74 20.28 -0.02 6.68
CA ARG A 74 20.48 -0.60 8.02
C ARG A 74 21.04 0.46 8.98
N ALA A 75 20.95 0.18 10.28
CA ALA A 75 21.53 1.07 11.29
C ALA A 75 23.05 1.19 11.07
N LYS A 76 23.62 2.38 11.30
CA LYS A 76 25.03 2.69 10.98
C LYS A 76 26.05 1.74 11.63
N ASN A 77 25.68 1.06 12.72
CA ASN A 77 26.52 0.09 13.43
C ASN A 77 26.50 -1.32 12.80
N GLN A 78 25.59 -1.61 11.86
CA GLN A 78 25.48 -2.91 11.19
C GLN A 78 26.34 -2.93 9.93
N LYS A 79 27.43 -3.73 9.96
CA LYS A 79 28.41 -3.82 8.86
C LYS A 79 28.13 -4.91 7.82
N LYS A 80 27.07 -5.72 8.01
CA LYS A 80 26.70 -6.84 7.12
C LYS A 80 25.19 -6.93 6.96
N VAL A 81 24.76 -7.38 5.78
CA VAL A 81 23.36 -7.73 5.48
C VAL A 81 23.27 -9.25 5.46
N ASN A 82 22.62 -9.82 6.48
CA ASN A 82 22.43 -11.27 6.58
C ASN A 82 21.23 -11.77 5.75
N THR A 83 20.28 -10.87 5.45
CA THR A 83 19.09 -11.17 4.65
C THR A 83 18.82 -10.02 3.68
N ILE A 84 18.60 -10.35 2.41
CA ILE A 84 18.30 -9.33 1.38
C ILE A 84 16.96 -8.66 1.71
N LEU A 85 15.94 -9.44 2.09
CA LEU A 85 14.60 -8.94 2.43
C LEU A 85 14.55 -8.31 3.82
N ARG A 86 13.76 -7.23 3.94
CA ARG A 86 13.59 -6.49 5.21
C ARG A 86 12.30 -6.89 5.92
N THR A 87 12.41 -7.85 6.83
CA THR A 87 11.29 -8.45 7.58
C THR A 87 10.77 -7.64 8.78
N TYR A 88 11.24 -6.41 8.93
CA TYR A 88 10.89 -5.55 10.06
C TYR A 88 10.57 -4.15 9.55
N ALA A 89 10.17 -3.28 10.48
CA ALA A 89 9.76 -1.92 10.17
C ALA A 89 10.78 -1.19 9.26
N PRO A 90 10.32 -0.32 8.36
CA PRO A 90 8.94 0.15 8.23
C PRO A 90 7.99 -0.82 7.51
N ASP A 91 6.69 -0.65 7.74
CA ASP A 91 5.61 -1.43 7.11
C ASP A 91 5.46 -1.04 5.63
N ILE A 92 5.16 -2.02 4.78
CA ILE A 92 5.19 -1.83 3.32
C ILE A 92 4.06 -0.92 2.83
N ASP A 93 2.90 -0.93 3.49
CA ASP A 93 1.77 -0.03 3.18
C ASP A 93 2.14 1.44 3.40
N ASN A 94 2.87 1.74 4.49
CA ASN A 94 3.32 3.09 4.81
C ASN A 94 4.46 3.54 3.90
N LEU A 95 5.31 2.62 3.43
CA LEU A 95 6.32 2.93 2.40
C LEU A 95 5.67 3.22 1.04
N LEU A 96 4.72 2.38 0.62
CA LEU A 96 3.95 2.56 -0.62
C LEU A 96 3.24 3.91 -0.62
N LYS A 97 2.57 4.26 0.49
CA LYS A 97 1.94 5.56 0.66
C LYS A 97 2.93 6.71 0.48
N GLY A 98 4.14 6.59 1.05
CA GLY A 98 5.20 7.58 0.89
C GLY A 98 5.65 7.75 -0.56
N ALA A 99 5.85 6.63 -1.27
CA ALA A 99 6.21 6.67 -2.69
C ALA A 99 5.11 7.30 -3.56
N MET A 100 3.84 7.01 -3.29
CA MET A 100 2.71 7.62 -3.98
C MET A 100 2.59 9.13 -3.67
N ASP A 101 2.71 9.51 -2.40
CA ASP A 101 2.74 10.92 -1.98
C ASP A 101 3.86 11.70 -2.70
N CYS A 102 5.05 11.12 -2.87
CA CYS A 102 6.18 11.76 -3.56
C CYS A 102 5.87 12.14 -5.01
N ILE A 103 5.14 11.29 -5.75
CA ILE A 103 4.87 11.48 -7.19
C ILE A 103 3.59 12.29 -7.42
N PHE A 104 2.51 11.92 -6.73
CA PHE A 104 1.18 12.42 -7.06
C PHE A 104 0.87 13.77 -6.41
N ASN A 105 1.47 14.09 -5.26
CA ASN A 105 1.35 15.44 -4.70
C ASN A 105 2.02 16.49 -5.61
N GLN A 106 3.08 16.13 -6.31
CA GLN A 106 3.82 17.02 -7.22
C GLN A 106 3.12 17.19 -8.57
N SER A 107 2.68 16.09 -9.17
CA SER A 107 2.05 16.11 -10.49
C SER A 107 0.62 16.68 -10.50
N LYS A 108 -0.01 16.81 -9.32
CA LYS A 108 -1.43 17.18 -9.14
C LYS A 108 -2.42 16.22 -9.85
N ILE A 109 -1.93 15.05 -10.26
CA ILE A 109 -2.74 13.97 -10.80
C ILE A 109 -3.27 13.15 -9.62
N LYS A 110 -4.52 12.67 -9.75
CA LYS A 110 -5.06 11.74 -8.76
C LYS A 110 -4.38 10.38 -8.91
N ASP A 111 -3.76 9.92 -7.84
CA ASP A 111 -3.16 8.60 -7.68
C ASP A 111 -4.15 7.43 -7.89
N SER A 112 -5.45 7.69 -7.86
CA SER A 112 -6.51 6.73 -8.22
C SER A 112 -6.32 6.03 -9.58
N CYS A 113 -5.53 6.58 -10.50
CA CYS A 113 -5.18 5.96 -11.79
C CYS A 113 -4.19 4.78 -11.67
N VAL A 114 -3.52 4.63 -10.52
CA VAL A 114 -2.73 3.44 -10.19
C VAL A 114 -3.69 2.30 -9.84
N VAL A 115 -3.78 1.33 -10.73
CA VAL A 115 -4.71 0.20 -10.62
C VAL A 115 -4.06 -1.09 -10.15
N GLY A 116 -2.73 -1.13 -10.13
CA GLY A 116 -1.97 -2.21 -9.53
C GLY A 116 -0.68 -1.70 -8.91
N VAL A 117 -0.17 -2.46 -7.94
CA VAL A 117 1.12 -2.21 -7.30
C VAL A 117 1.90 -3.51 -7.18
N THR A 118 3.21 -3.42 -7.32
CA THR A 118 4.15 -4.49 -6.98
C THR A 118 5.28 -3.83 -6.19
N ALA A 119 5.40 -4.15 -4.90
CA ALA A 119 6.33 -3.49 -4.02
C ALA A 119 7.15 -4.48 -3.21
N PHE A 120 8.45 -4.22 -3.06
CA PHE A 120 9.33 -5.02 -2.24
C PHE A 120 10.23 -4.14 -1.37
N LYS A 121 10.59 -4.63 -0.18
CA LYS A 121 11.55 -3.96 0.70
C LYS A 121 12.78 -4.81 0.99
N TYR A 122 13.93 -4.20 0.74
CA TYR A 122 15.24 -4.80 0.85
C TYR A 122 16.09 -4.08 1.89
N ASN A 123 17.08 -4.78 2.41
CA ASN A 123 18.13 -4.20 3.23
C ASN A 123 19.28 -3.76 2.36
N THR A 124 19.84 -2.61 2.71
CA THR A 124 21.12 -2.20 2.15
C THR A 124 22.01 -1.57 3.22
N ILE A 125 23.33 -1.68 3.04
CA ILE A 125 24.34 -1.03 3.90
C ILE A 125 24.54 0.41 3.41
N ASN A 126 24.75 0.55 2.10
CA ASN A 126 25.01 1.79 1.38
C ASN A 126 23.95 1.94 0.28
N ASN A 127 23.81 3.13 -0.31
CA ASN A 127 22.90 3.34 -1.45
C ASN A 127 21.42 3.04 -1.14
N ALA A 128 20.92 3.64 -0.06
CA ALA A 128 19.50 3.62 0.25
C ALA A 128 18.75 4.47 -0.77
N ARG A 129 17.69 3.92 -1.35
CA ARG A 129 16.97 4.51 -2.47
C ARG A 129 15.58 3.89 -2.62
N THR A 130 14.72 4.59 -3.35
CA THR A 130 13.45 4.03 -3.84
C THR A 130 13.50 3.99 -5.35
N GLU A 131 13.36 2.82 -5.95
CA GLU A 131 13.22 2.69 -7.41
C GLU A 131 11.73 2.57 -7.74
N ILE A 132 11.24 3.40 -8.64
CA ILE A 132 9.82 3.44 -9.01
C ILE A 132 9.69 3.29 -10.52
N ARG A 133 8.80 2.40 -10.95
CA ARG A 133 8.43 2.22 -12.36
C ARG A 133 6.92 2.29 -12.50
N LEU A 134 6.44 3.06 -13.47
CA LEU A 134 5.04 3.11 -13.87
C LEU A 134 4.91 2.45 -15.24
N ARG A 135 4.15 1.35 -15.30
CA ARG A 135 3.86 0.63 -16.54
C ARG A 135 2.42 0.83 -16.90
N ARG A 136 2.16 1.08 -18.18
CA ARG A 136 0.79 1.16 -18.68
C ARG A 136 0.20 -0.24 -18.72
N VAL A 137 -1.05 -0.39 -18.31
CA VAL A 137 -1.72 -1.71 -18.31
C VAL A 137 -1.86 -2.29 -19.71
N ASP A 138 -2.01 -1.46 -20.74
CA ASP A 138 -2.09 -1.89 -22.14
C ASP A 138 -0.74 -2.39 -22.71
N GLU A 139 0.38 -2.10 -22.03
CA GLU A 139 1.72 -2.60 -22.36
C GLU A 139 2.09 -3.88 -21.57
N LEU A 140 1.26 -4.30 -20.62
CA LEU A 140 1.53 -5.50 -19.83
C LEU A 140 1.19 -6.75 -20.66
N GLU A 141 2.22 -7.43 -21.15
CA GLU A 141 2.09 -8.85 -21.49
C GLU A 141 1.55 -9.58 -20.25
N LYS A 142 0.66 -10.57 -20.44
CA LYS A 142 0.03 -11.34 -19.34
C LYS A 142 1.07 -11.64 -18.27
N ILE A 143 1.04 -10.91 -17.16
CA ILE A 143 2.03 -11.10 -16.12
C ILE A 143 1.70 -12.42 -15.43
N GLN A 144 2.33 -13.49 -15.87
CA GLN A 144 2.40 -14.73 -15.11
C GLN A 144 3.53 -14.59 -14.11
N TYR A 145 3.20 -14.11 -12.93
CA TYR A 145 4.08 -14.26 -11.80
C TYR A 145 4.09 -15.73 -11.37
N ASN A 146 5.09 -16.48 -11.81
CA ASN A 146 5.29 -17.88 -11.42
C ASN A 146 6.03 -17.93 -10.06
N PHE A 147 5.34 -17.55 -8.98
CA PHE A 147 5.85 -17.76 -7.61
C PHE A 147 5.67 -19.20 -7.10
N SER A 148 5.17 -20.09 -7.97
CA SER A 148 4.95 -21.51 -7.71
C SER A 148 6.24 -22.26 -7.32
N GLU A 149 7.42 -21.72 -7.64
CA GLU A 149 8.71 -22.35 -7.32
C GLU A 149 9.33 -21.88 -5.99
N ILE A 150 8.77 -20.83 -5.34
CA ILE A 150 9.38 -20.21 -4.15
C ILE A 150 8.59 -20.52 -2.86
N SER A 151 7.28 -20.78 -2.94
CA SER A 151 6.43 -21.01 -1.77
C SER A 151 6.28 -22.49 -1.42
N GLN A 152 6.45 -22.82 -0.14
CA GLN A 152 6.10 -24.13 0.42
C GLN A 152 4.76 -24.11 1.17
N VAL A 153 4.18 -22.94 1.44
CA VAL A 153 2.98 -22.75 2.27
C VAL A 153 2.26 -21.46 1.88
N ASP A 154 0.97 -21.59 1.52
CA ASP A 154 0.11 -20.48 1.13
C ASP A 154 -1.08 -20.40 2.10
N TRP A 155 -1.38 -19.20 2.60
CA TRP A 155 -2.64 -18.89 3.27
C TRP A 155 -3.50 -18.05 2.35
N GLN A 156 -4.76 -18.42 2.15
CA GLN A 156 -5.67 -17.73 1.24
C GLN A 156 -7.04 -17.53 1.87
N ILE A 157 -7.64 -16.36 1.64
CA ILE A 157 -9.01 -16.05 2.04
C ILE A 157 -9.71 -15.20 0.96
N SER A 158 -11.02 -15.42 0.78
CA SER A 158 -11.90 -14.52 0.03
C SER A 158 -12.81 -13.79 1.00
N LEU A 159 -12.71 -12.47 1.05
CA LEU A 159 -13.48 -11.60 1.93
C LEU A 159 -14.70 -11.08 1.17
N PRO A 160 -15.93 -11.50 1.51
CA PRO A 160 -17.13 -11.25 0.70
C PRO A 160 -17.72 -9.84 0.91
N PHE A 161 -16.86 -8.84 1.13
CA PHE A 161 -17.24 -7.48 1.42
C PHE A 161 -16.73 -6.56 0.31
N ASN A 162 -17.52 -5.54 -0.02
CA ASN A 162 -17.06 -4.51 -0.95
C ASN A 162 -15.83 -3.81 -0.38
N PRO A 163 -14.69 -3.78 -1.09
CA PRO A 163 -13.47 -3.18 -0.59
C PRO A 163 -13.66 -1.73 -0.15
N VAL A 164 -13.18 -1.39 1.05
CA VAL A 164 -13.24 -0.02 1.60
C VAL A 164 -11.84 0.48 1.89
N ALA A 165 -11.42 1.54 1.19
CA ALA A 165 -10.15 2.21 1.48
C ALA A 165 -10.15 2.85 2.86
N THR A 166 -9.01 2.82 3.54
CA THR A 166 -8.79 3.54 4.78
C THR A 166 -9.05 5.03 4.58
N PRO A 167 -10.08 5.62 5.21
CA PRO A 167 -10.33 7.04 5.09
C PRO A 167 -9.29 7.81 5.91
N ARG A 168 -9.07 9.09 5.57
CA ARG A 168 -8.34 9.98 6.46
C ARG A 168 -9.05 10.03 7.82
N PRO A 169 -8.33 9.93 8.95
CA PRO A 169 -8.94 10.02 10.28
C PRO A 169 -9.69 11.35 10.44
N GLY A 170 -10.93 11.27 10.91
CA GLY A 170 -11.68 12.43 11.37
C GLY A 170 -11.15 12.91 12.71
N VAL A 171 -11.33 14.19 12.99
CA VAL A 171 -10.87 14.80 14.23
C VAL A 171 -11.99 15.60 14.87
N LYS A 172 -12.22 15.38 16.18
CA LYS A 172 -13.25 16.07 16.95
C LYS A 172 -12.66 16.67 18.23
N ARG A 173 -13.09 17.89 18.57
CA ARG A 173 -12.80 18.52 19.86
C ARG A 173 -13.64 17.84 20.96
N THR A 174 -13.00 17.48 22.06
CA THR A 174 -13.66 16.98 23.27
C THR A 174 -13.34 17.89 24.46
N LYS A 175 -14.03 17.70 25.60
CA LYS A 175 -13.76 18.46 26.83
C LYS A 175 -12.34 18.24 27.36
N THR A 176 -11.75 17.08 27.09
CA THR A 176 -10.44 16.64 27.60
C THR A 176 -9.32 16.72 26.58
N GLY A 177 -9.60 17.06 25.32
CA GLY A 177 -8.58 17.16 24.29
C GLY A 177 -9.12 17.04 22.87
N ILE A 178 -8.34 16.36 22.03
CA ILE A 178 -8.68 16.08 20.64
C ILE A 178 -8.79 14.57 20.47
N LEU A 179 -9.92 14.11 19.94
CA LEU A 179 -10.15 12.70 19.62
C LEU A 179 -10.03 12.50 18.11
N THR A 180 -9.19 11.55 17.71
CA THR A 180 -9.18 10.98 16.36
C THR A 180 -10.14 9.81 16.27
N TYR A 181 -10.85 9.71 15.17
CA TYR A 181 -11.77 8.60 14.94
C TYR A 181 -11.83 8.30 13.45
N TYR A 182 -12.09 7.04 13.11
CA TYR A 182 -12.50 6.71 11.75
C TYR A 182 -14.03 6.76 11.63
N PRO A 183 -14.57 7.07 10.45
CA PRO A 183 -16.00 7.00 10.19
C PRO A 183 -16.57 5.64 10.55
N LYS A 184 -17.79 5.62 11.10
CA LYS A 184 -18.48 4.38 11.54
C LYS A 184 -18.48 3.31 10.45
N LYS A 185 -18.79 3.68 9.20
CA LYS A 185 -18.78 2.76 8.05
C LYS A 185 -17.47 1.98 7.89
N TYR A 186 -16.32 2.64 8.10
CA TYR A 186 -15.02 1.96 8.00
C TYR A 186 -14.75 1.07 9.21
N GLN A 187 -15.17 1.50 10.41
CA GLN A 187 -15.08 0.68 11.61
C GLN A 187 -15.95 -0.59 11.48
N ASP A 188 -17.20 -0.43 11.02
CA ASP A 188 -18.12 -1.54 10.77
C ASP A 188 -17.53 -2.53 9.74
N TYR A 189 -16.90 -2.01 8.68
CA TYR A 189 -16.18 -2.83 7.69
C TYR A 189 -15.03 -3.64 8.32
N LYS A 190 -14.17 -3.00 9.11
CA LYS A 190 -13.07 -3.69 9.81
C LYS A 190 -13.57 -4.77 10.76
N THR A 191 -14.63 -4.48 11.52
CA THR A 191 -15.25 -5.46 12.43
C THR A 191 -15.82 -6.63 11.65
N ALA A 192 -16.54 -6.38 10.55
CA ALA A 192 -17.10 -7.45 9.71
C ALA A 192 -16.01 -8.35 9.11
N MET A 193 -14.92 -7.77 8.62
CA MET A 193 -13.76 -8.55 8.14
C MET A 193 -13.19 -9.43 9.25
N LYS A 194 -12.94 -8.85 10.42
CA LYS A 194 -12.37 -9.59 11.56
C LYS A 194 -13.27 -10.76 11.95
N THR A 195 -14.55 -10.48 12.20
CA THR A 195 -15.52 -11.51 12.59
C THR A 195 -15.60 -12.60 11.54
N TYR A 196 -15.60 -12.26 10.25
CA TYR A 196 -15.59 -13.26 9.19
C TYR A 196 -14.33 -14.13 9.20
N ILE A 197 -13.13 -13.56 9.38
CA ILE A 197 -11.88 -14.33 9.47
C ILE A 197 -11.92 -15.30 10.66
N GLU A 198 -12.45 -14.86 11.81
CA GLU A 198 -12.61 -15.68 13.02
C GLU A 198 -13.67 -16.78 12.81
N ASP A 199 -14.83 -16.45 12.25
CA ASP A 199 -15.94 -17.38 12.00
C ASP A 199 -15.60 -18.44 10.94
N GLN A 200 -14.71 -18.11 10.00
CA GLN A 200 -14.17 -19.05 9.01
C GLN A 200 -12.96 -19.84 9.53
N GLU A 201 -12.59 -19.66 10.81
CA GLU A 201 -11.43 -20.31 11.44
C GLU A 201 -10.11 -20.09 10.67
N MET A 202 -9.98 -18.94 10.01
CA MET A 202 -8.87 -18.68 9.08
C MET A 202 -7.57 -18.33 9.79
N TYR A 203 -7.59 -18.06 11.10
CA TYR A 203 -6.40 -18.09 11.94
C TYR A 203 -6.00 -19.53 12.28
N ASN A 204 -5.75 -20.31 11.24
CA ASN A 204 -5.42 -21.74 11.30
C ASN A 204 -3.90 -21.98 11.25
N GLN A 205 -3.51 -23.26 11.20
CA GLN A 205 -2.10 -23.66 11.14
C GLN A 205 -1.36 -23.06 9.92
N ASP A 206 -2.00 -23.00 8.75
CA ASP A 206 -1.40 -22.45 7.54
C ASP A 206 -1.09 -20.96 7.71
N PHE A 207 -2.02 -20.19 8.31
CA PHE A 207 -1.78 -18.80 8.65
C PHE A 207 -0.55 -18.64 9.55
N PHE A 208 -0.50 -19.41 10.65
CA PHE A 208 0.61 -19.34 11.61
C PHE A 208 1.95 -19.80 11.01
N GLN A 209 1.94 -20.78 10.11
CA GLN A 209 3.13 -21.23 9.40
C GLN A 209 3.65 -20.14 8.44
N VAL A 210 2.76 -19.53 7.65
CA VAL A 210 3.11 -18.44 6.73
C VAL A 210 3.73 -17.26 7.47
N ILE A 211 3.12 -16.79 8.56
CA ILE A 211 3.62 -15.60 9.28
C ILE A 211 4.94 -15.86 10.02
N GLN A 212 5.28 -17.12 10.30
CA GLN A 212 6.54 -17.53 10.94
C GLN A 212 7.71 -17.68 9.96
N SER A 213 7.44 -17.65 8.65
CA SER A 213 8.44 -17.85 7.58
C SER A 213 9.65 -16.93 7.72
N SER A 214 10.86 -17.51 7.60
CA SER A 214 12.11 -16.89 8.07
C SER A 214 12.48 -15.62 7.31
N PHE A 215 12.15 -15.54 6.01
CA PHE A 215 12.50 -14.40 5.16
C PHE A 215 11.34 -13.42 4.95
N GLY A 216 10.25 -13.60 5.69
CA GLY A 216 9.08 -12.75 5.65
C GLY A 216 7.96 -13.36 4.81
N MET A 217 7.07 -12.50 4.32
CA MET A 217 5.93 -12.94 3.52
C MET A 217 5.62 -11.98 2.37
N ILE A 218 5.03 -12.52 1.31
CA ILE A 218 4.45 -11.76 0.19
C ILE A 218 2.94 -11.76 0.34
N ALA A 219 2.33 -10.59 0.31
CA ALA A 219 0.88 -10.44 0.24
C ALA A 219 0.45 -10.17 -1.20
N GLU A 220 -0.44 -11.00 -1.74
CA GLU A 220 -1.13 -10.82 -3.02
C GLU A 220 -2.59 -10.46 -2.73
N ILE A 221 -3.08 -9.35 -3.28
CA ILE A 221 -4.42 -8.86 -2.96
C ILE A 221 -5.15 -8.34 -4.20
N ASP A 222 -6.25 -9.00 -4.55
CA ASP A 222 -7.12 -8.58 -5.65
C ASP A 222 -8.42 -7.98 -5.13
N TYR A 223 -8.65 -6.72 -5.46
CA TYR A 223 -9.83 -5.96 -5.03
C TYR A 223 -10.88 -5.92 -6.13
N PHE A 224 -12.01 -6.58 -5.91
CA PHE A 224 -13.17 -6.51 -6.79
C PHE A 224 -14.15 -5.46 -6.27
N CYS A 225 -13.98 -4.23 -6.73
CA CYS A 225 -14.72 -3.08 -6.26
C CYS A 225 -16.05 -2.90 -7.01
N GLN A 226 -17.13 -2.72 -6.25
CA GLN A 226 -18.47 -2.51 -6.81
C GLN A 226 -18.50 -1.23 -7.68
N MET A 227 -19.02 -1.35 -8.89
CA MET A 227 -19.36 -0.23 -9.77
C MET A 227 -20.59 0.54 -9.27
N ALA A 228 -20.79 1.76 -9.75
CA ALA A 228 -21.95 2.55 -9.38
C ALA A 228 -23.25 1.82 -9.76
N LYS A 229 -24.29 1.87 -8.92
CA LYS A 229 -25.52 1.06 -9.08
C LYS A 229 -26.26 1.30 -10.41
N ASN A 230 -26.05 2.45 -11.05
CA ASN A 230 -26.63 2.82 -12.34
C ASN A 230 -25.87 2.22 -13.54
N GLN A 231 -24.65 1.74 -13.36
CA GLN A 231 -23.88 1.09 -14.43
C GLN A 231 -24.35 -0.36 -14.60
N ARG A 232 -24.71 -0.71 -15.85
CA ARG A 232 -25.23 -2.04 -16.21
C ARG A 232 -24.22 -2.90 -16.98
N LYS A 233 -23.10 -2.30 -17.40
CA LYS A 233 -22.04 -2.96 -18.19
C LYS A 233 -20.67 -2.58 -17.63
N LEU A 234 -19.74 -3.51 -17.75
CA LEU A 234 -18.33 -3.31 -17.40
C LEU A 234 -17.63 -2.68 -18.60
N GLU A 235 -17.42 -1.37 -18.58
CA GLU A 235 -16.71 -0.65 -19.64
C GLU A 235 -15.19 -0.82 -19.52
N LYS A 236 -14.68 -0.86 -18.29
CA LYS A 236 -13.26 -1.02 -17.97
C LYS A 236 -13.09 -2.10 -16.91
N LEU A 237 -12.23 -3.08 -17.19
CA LEU A 237 -11.87 -4.12 -16.22
C LEU A 237 -11.19 -3.50 -14.98
N MET A 238 -10.18 -2.66 -15.21
CA MET A 238 -9.42 -2.02 -14.14
C MET A 238 -10.19 -0.85 -13.53
N LYS A 239 -10.04 -0.66 -12.22
CA LYS A 239 -10.68 0.45 -11.51
C LYS A 239 -9.76 1.67 -11.44
N VAL A 240 -9.75 2.46 -12.51
CA VAL A 240 -8.96 3.71 -12.64
C VAL A 240 -9.48 4.89 -11.80
N THR A 241 -10.52 4.67 -11.01
CA THR A 241 -11.13 5.67 -10.12
C THR A 241 -10.91 5.28 -8.67
N ALA A 242 -11.24 6.18 -7.75
CA ALA A 242 -11.25 5.88 -6.32
C ALA A 242 -12.05 4.59 -6.04
N PRO A 243 -11.64 3.77 -5.05
CA PRO A 243 -10.64 4.07 -4.03
C PRO A 243 -9.18 3.93 -4.49
N ASP A 244 -8.27 4.63 -3.80
CA ASP A 244 -6.83 4.56 -4.04
C ASP A 244 -6.26 3.27 -3.46
N ILE A 245 -5.33 2.65 -4.17
CA ILE A 245 -4.88 1.29 -3.88
C ILE A 245 -4.03 1.20 -2.60
N ASP A 246 -3.23 2.23 -2.27
CA ASP A 246 -2.49 2.30 -1.01
C ASP A 246 -3.43 2.24 0.21
N ASN A 247 -4.56 2.94 0.14
CA ASN A 247 -5.55 2.97 1.21
C ASN A 247 -6.35 1.66 1.29
N LEU A 248 -6.54 0.95 0.17
CA LEU A 248 -7.12 -0.40 0.17
C LEU A 248 -6.17 -1.41 0.84
N VAL A 249 -4.90 -1.41 0.44
CA VAL A 249 -3.83 -2.24 1.02
C VAL A 249 -3.75 -2.02 2.51
N LYS A 250 -3.65 -0.76 2.93
CA LYS A 250 -3.62 -0.38 4.34
C LYS A 250 -4.80 -0.96 5.11
N GLY A 251 -6.02 -0.78 4.60
CA GLY A 251 -7.23 -1.27 5.27
C GLY A 251 -7.27 -2.80 5.39
N THR A 252 -6.76 -3.49 4.38
CA THR A 252 -6.73 -4.96 4.34
C THR A 252 -5.70 -5.52 5.33
N LEU A 253 -4.46 -5.02 5.29
CA LEU A 253 -3.40 -5.45 6.20
C LEU A 253 -3.72 -5.08 7.66
N ASP A 254 -4.22 -3.86 7.92
CA ASP A 254 -4.67 -3.44 9.26
C ASP A 254 -5.82 -4.31 9.82
N SER A 255 -6.54 -5.04 8.96
CA SER A 255 -7.67 -5.90 9.35
C SER A 255 -7.24 -7.35 9.56
N ILE A 256 -6.34 -7.87 8.73
CA ILE A 256 -5.75 -9.21 8.88
C ILE A 256 -4.80 -9.25 10.08
N PHE A 257 -3.90 -8.27 10.20
CA PHE A 257 -2.90 -8.19 11.28
C PHE A 257 -3.41 -7.35 12.47
N HIS A 258 -4.68 -7.52 12.83
CA HIS A 258 -5.29 -6.68 13.87
C HIS A 258 -4.66 -6.89 15.26
N TYR A 259 -4.97 -5.95 16.15
CA TYR A 259 -4.55 -6.00 17.55
C TYR A 259 -4.96 -7.32 18.21
N GLY A 260 -3.99 -8.06 18.76
CA GLY A 260 -4.22 -9.36 19.42
C GLY A 260 -3.40 -10.52 18.83
N LEU A 261 -2.93 -10.41 17.58
CA LEU A 261 -2.00 -11.38 17.01
C LEU A 261 -0.56 -11.10 17.48
N PRO A 262 0.25 -12.15 17.72
CA PRO A 262 1.63 -11.99 18.22
C PRO A 262 2.60 -11.41 17.18
N ILE A 263 2.16 -11.20 15.94
CA ILE A 263 3.01 -10.84 14.79
C ILE A 263 2.50 -9.57 14.12
N LYS A 264 3.44 -8.73 13.69
CA LYS A 264 3.20 -7.44 13.03
C LYS A 264 3.26 -7.59 11.51
N ASP A 265 2.41 -6.84 10.82
CA ASP A 265 2.39 -6.61 9.37
C ASP A 265 3.75 -6.13 8.79
N SER A 266 4.64 -5.58 9.64
CA SER A 266 6.03 -5.29 9.28
C SER A 266 6.81 -6.47 8.66
N ARG A 267 6.35 -7.72 8.81
CA ARG A 267 6.95 -8.90 8.17
C ARG A 267 6.54 -9.10 6.70
N VAL A 268 5.55 -8.37 6.20
CA VAL A 268 5.21 -8.33 4.77
C VAL A 268 6.34 -7.61 4.05
N VAL A 269 7.16 -8.36 3.29
CA VAL A 269 8.33 -7.87 2.56
C VAL A 269 8.06 -7.62 1.09
N GLY A 270 7.01 -8.28 0.56
CA GLY A 270 6.51 -8.12 -0.79
C GLY A 270 5.00 -7.87 -0.79
N LEU A 271 4.54 -7.05 -1.71
CA LEU A 271 3.13 -6.73 -1.91
C LEU A 271 2.83 -6.72 -3.40
N ILE A 272 1.81 -7.45 -3.80
CA ILE A 272 1.23 -7.38 -5.14
C ILE A 272 -0.25 -7.11 -4.93
N ALA A 273 -0.77 -6.04 -5.53
CA ALA A 273 -2.20 -5.79 -5.43
C ALA A 273 -2.77 -5.19 -6.70
N TYR A 274 -4.01 -5.52 -7.02
CA TYR A 274 -4.74 -4.97 -8.16
C TYR A 274 -6.16 -4.58 -7.75
N LYS A 275 -6.74 -3.58 -8.42
CA LYS A 275 -8.14 -3.21 -8.26
C LYS A 275 -8.91 -3.28 -9.58
N PHE A 276 -9.99 -4.05 -9.53
CA PHE A 276 -10.88 -4.34 -10.64
C PHE A 276 -12.26 -3.74 -10.36
N ASN A 277 -12.98 -3.42 -11.43
CA ASN A 277 -14.40 -3.12 -11.36
C ASN A 277 -15.18 -4.43 -11.39
N THR A 278 -16.24 -4.51 -10.58
CA THR A 278 -17.25 -5.57 -10.70
C THR A 278 -18.66 -5.01 -10.65
N LEU A 279 -19.57 -5.65 -11.39
CA LEU A 279 -21.00 -5.35 -11.37
C LEU A 279 -21.72 -6.07 -10.22
N LYS A 280 -21.22 -7.24 -9.80
CA LYS A 280 -21.83 -8.12 -8.80
C LYS A 280 -20.73 -8.73 -7.91
N ASN A 281 -21.10 -9.13 -6.71
CA ASN A 281 -20.21 -9.83 -5.78
C ASN A 281 -18.90 -9.09 -5.54
N PRO A 282 -18.93 -7.87 -4.98
CA PRO A 282 -17.71 -7.17 -4.63
C PRO A 282 -17.05 -7.87 -3.44
N HIS A 283 -15.75 -8.13 -3.57
CA HIS A 283 -14.98 -8.93 -2.62
C HIS A 283 -13.50 -8.55 -2.68
N THR A 284 -12.72 -9.07 -1.74
CA THR A 284 -11.25 -9.00 -1.76
C THR A 284 -10.70 -10.41 -1.69
N GLU A 285 -9.88 -10.80 -2.65
CA GLU A 285 -9.11 -12.04 -2.58
C GLU A 285 -7.73 -11.73 -1.99
N VAL A 286 -7.32 -12.49 -1.00
CA VAL A 286 -6.02 -12.34 -0.34
C VAL A 286 -5.30 -13.67 -0.35
N ARG A 287 -4.05 -13.65 -0.80
CA ARG A 287 -3.10 -14.75 -0.59
C ARG A 287 -1.86 -14.21 0.10
N ILE A 288 -1.40 -14.89 1.13
CA ILE A 288 -0.15 -14.58 1.82
C ILE A 288 0.74 -15.81 1.71
N ARG A 289 1.95 -15.62 1.20
CA ARG A 289 2.94 -16.69 1.00
C ARG A 289 4.15 -16.47 1.89
N GLY A 290 4.61 -17.54 2.52
CA GLY A 290 5.86 -17.55 3.27
C GLY A 290 7.08 -17.56 2.35
N ILE A 291 8.16 -16.87 2.74
CA ILE A 291 9.49 -16.98 2.13
C ILE A 291 10.48 -17.59 3.14
#